data_AF-A0A971YLH8-F1
#
_entry.id   AF-A0A971YLH8-F1
#
_cell.length_a   1.000
_cell.length_b   1.000
_cell.length_c   1.000
_cell.angle_alpha   90.00
_cell.angle_beta   90.00
_cell.angle_gamma   90.00
#
_symmetry.space_group_name_H-M   'P 1'
#
loop_
_entity.id
_entity.type
_entity.pdbx_description
1 polymer ?
#
loop_
_entity_poly.entity_id
_entity_poly.type
_entity_poly.pdbx_seq_one_letter_code
_entity_poly.pdbx_strand_id
1 'polypeptide(L)'
;MTAFSKLPDIAEYWDNPADLIFDKRLDIRFYDKHIVEHNIQRFKDVGLDYPPDILIRLLEQATERAEKRVRRNYKLAIPQFYTDKETNQSKIQLLLPLCFDNTNKAVLALVISKENNAYIAKTVLPLDMAYMNSRRIVTPDADWITNI
;
A
#
# COMPACT_ATOMS: atom_id res chain seq x y z
N MET A 1 32.73 -21.35 20.57
CA MET A 1 33.18 -20.84 19.26
C MET A 1 31.97 -20.30 18.53
N THR A 2 31.89 -18.99 18.32
CA THR A 2 30.87 -18.39 17.46
C THR A 2 31.27 -18.66 16.01
N ALA A 3 30.43 -19.36 15.25
CA ALA A 3 30.73 -19.93 13.92
C ALA A 3 30.89 -18.91 12.77
N PHE A 4 31.01 -17.60 13.07
CA PHE A 4 31.06 -16.54 12.06
C PHE A 4 32.23 -15.59 12.34
N SER A 5 33.02 -15.33 11.31
CA SER A 5 34.19 -14.42 11.33
C SER A 5 33.79 -12.94 11.35
N LYS A 6 32.60 -12.61 10.86
CA LYS A 6 31.98 -11.29 10.93
C LYS A 6 30.50 -11.47 11.28
N LEU A 7 30.00 -10.63 12.19
CA LEU A 7 28.55 -10.55 12.44
C LEU A 7 27.86 -9.93 11.21
N PRO A 8 26.62 -10.33 10.91
CA PRO A 8 25.86 -9.71 9.83
C PRO A 8 25.63 -8.23 10.14
N ASP A 9 25.67 -7.41 9.10
CA ASP A 9 25.32 -6.00 9.18
C ASP A 9 23.79 -5.84 9.36
N ILE A 10 23.34 -4.64 9.74
CA ILE A 10 21.91 -4.35 9.90
C ILE A 10 21.20 -4.54 8.56
N ALA A 11 19.98 -5.10 8.59
CA ALA A 11 19.19 -5.28 7.39
C ALA A 11 18.79 -3.92 6.77
N GLU A 12 19.14 -3.71 5.51
CA GLU A 12 18.70 -2.57 4.70
C GLU A 12 17.63 -3.04 3.70
N TYR A 13 16.57 -2.24 3.54
CA TYR A 13 15.42 -2.57 2.69
C TYR A 13 15.21 -1.58 1.53
N TRP A 14 16.01 -0.51 1.47
CA TRP A 14 15.92 0.53 0.45
C TRP A 14 17.30 1.09 0.16
N ASP A 15 17.54 1.45 -1.11
CA ASP A 15 18.76 2.14 -1.51
C ASP A 15 18.58 3.67 -1.45
N ASN A 16 17.38 4.16 -1.75
CA ASN A 16 17.04 5.57 -1.77
C ASN A 16 15.95 5.90 -0.75
N PRO A 17 16.23 6.70 0.28
CA PRO A 17 15.24 7.11 1.28
C PRO A 17 14.01 7.82 0.69
N ALA A 18 14.15 8.46 -0.48
CA ALA A 18 13.04 9.12 -1.17
C ALA A 18 11.94 8.13 -1.63
N ASP A 19 12.24 6.83 -1.72
CA ASP A 19 11.25 5.82 -2.09
C ASP A 19 10.34 5.44 -0.91
N LEU A 20 10.70 5.82 0.32
CA LEU A 20 9.88 5.60 1.52
C LEU A 20 8.71 6.58 1.65
N ILE A 21 8.71 7.67 0.87
CA ILE A 21 7.74 8.77 0.97
C ILE A 21 7.01 8.92 -0.36
N PHE A 22 5.70 9.20 -0.29
CA PHE A 22 4.91 9.50 -1.47
C PHE A 22 5.35 10.81 -2.15
N ASP A 23 5.76 10.72 -3.42
CA ASP A 23 6.09 11.87 -4.24
C ASP A 23 4.83 12.49 -4.82
N LYS A 24 4.37 13.58 -4.19
CA LYS A 24 3.16 14.32 -4.60
C LYS A 24 3.22 14.93 -6.02
N ARG A 25 4.36 14.85 -6.72
CA ARG A 25 4.50 15.31 -8.11
C ARG A 25 4.06 14.24 -9.11
N LEU A 26 3.95 12.98 -8.68
CA LEU A 26 3.56 11.85 -9.51
C LEU A 26 2.08 11.54 -9.31
N ASP A 27 1.40 11.18 -10.40
CA ASP A 27 0.02 10.75 -10.36
C ASP A 27 -0.08 9.25 -10.08
N ILE A 28 -1.20 8.84 -9.47
CA ILE A 28 -1.54 7.43 -9.29
C ILE A 28 -2.34 6.98 -10.50
N ARG A 29 -1.81 5.99 -11.21
CA ARG A 29 -2.49 5.36 -12.34
C ARG A 29 -3.15 4.07 -11.91
N PHE A 30 -4.44 4.01 -12.21
CA PHE A 30 -5.33 2.92 -11.87
C PHE A 30 -5.80 2.26 -13.17
N TYR A 31 -5.19 1.13 -13.56
CA TYR A 31 -5.49 0.48 -14.84
C TYR A 31 -6.22 -0.85 -14.72
N ASP A 32 -6.48 -1.34 -13.51
CA ASP A 32 -6.64 -2.77 -13.33
C ASP A 32 -8.02 -3.14 -12.78
N LYS A 33 -8.95 -3.44 -13.70
CA LYS A 33 -10.17 -4.23 -13.39
C LYS A 33 -9.82 -5.51 -12.62
N HIS A 34 -8.65 -6.08 -12.94
CA HIS A 34 -8.08 -7.26 -12.29
C HIS A 34 -7.83 -7.11 -10.79
N ILE A 35 -7.63 -5.89 -10.25
CA ILE A 35 -7.48 -5.70 -8.80
C ILE A 35 -8.76 -6.16 -8.10
N VAL A 36 -9.92 -5.79 -8.60
CA VAL A 36 -11.21 -6.24 -8.02
C VAL A 36 -11.43 -7.72 -8.32
N GLU A 37 -11.30 -8.15 -9.57
CA GLU A 37 -11.59 -9.53 -10.00
C GLU A 37 -10.77 -10.57 -9.22
N HIS A 38 -9.47 -10.34 -9.02
CA HIS A 38 -8.60 -11.28 -8.31
C HIS A 38 -8.74 -11.22 -6.78
N ASN A 39 -9.37 -10.16 -6.24
CA ASN A 39 -9.39 -9.90 -4.81
C ASN A 39 -10.80 -9.71 -4.24
N ILE A 40 -11.86 -10.14 -4.95
CA ILE A 40 -13.26 -10.00 -4.53
C ILE A 40 -13.45 -10.39 -3.06
N GLN A 41 -12.85 -11.50 -2.63
CA GLN A 41 -12.97 -11.97 -1.26
C GLN A 41 -12.49 -10.93 -0.23
N ARG A 42 -11.39 -10.21 -0.50
CA ARG A 42 -10.85 -9.17 0.39
C ARG A 42 -11.82 -7.99 0.55
N PHE A 43 -12.62 -7.68 -0.47
CA PHE A 43 -13.68 -6.67 -0.37
C PHE A 43 -14.85 -7.18 0.47
N LYS A 44 -15.28 -8.43 0.25
CA LYS A 44 -16.37 -9.05 1.01
C LYS A 44 -16.05 -9.15 2.51
N ASP A 45 -14.81 -9.50 2.83
CA ASP A 45 -14.34 -9.65 4.22
C ASP A 45 -14.43 -8.34 5.02
N VAL A 46 -14.43 -7.18 4.32
CA VAL A 46 -14.59 -5.85 4.93
C VAL A 46 -16.00 -5.27 4.76
N GLY A 47 -16.98 -6.11 4.38
CA GLY A 47 -18.38 -5.73 4.24
C GLY A 47 -18.74 -5.06 2.90
N LEU A 48 -17.83 -5.05 1.92
CA LEU A 48 -18.08 -4.55 0.57
C LEU A 48 -18.51 -5.71 -0.35
N ASP A 49 -19.72 -6.23 -0.13
CA ASP A 49 -20.31 -7.29 -0.96
C ASP A 49 -21.18 -6.69 -2.08
N TYR A 50 -20.50 -6.14 -3.09
CA TYR A 50 -21.14 -5.57 -4.27
C TYR A 50 -20.69 -6.29 -5.55
N PRO A 51 -21.49 -6.20 -6.64
CA PRO A 51 -21.04 -6.57 -7.98
C PRO A 51 -19.68 -5.94 -8.36
N PRO A 52 -18.82 -6.65 -9.13
CA PRO A 52 -17.47 -6.17 -9.47
C PRO A 52 -17.43 -4.78 -10.12
N ASP A 53 -18.39 -4.45 -10.98
CA ASP A 53 -18.49 -3.14 -11.63
C ASP A 53 -18.75 -2.00 -10.63
N ILE A 54 -19.50 -2.27 -9.57
CA ILE A 54 -19.70 -1.31 -8.46
C ILE A 54 -18.42 -1.20 -7.63
N LEU A 55 -17.78 -2.31 -7.30
CA LEU A 55 -16.52 -2.32 -6.55
C LEU A 55 -15.40 -1.55 -7.26
N ILE A 56 -15.31 -1.65 -8.59
CA ILE A 56 -14.34 -0.89 -9.40
C ILE A 56 -14.56 0.62 -9.22
N ARG A 57 -15.81 1.09 -9.40
CA ARG A 57 -16.14 2.52 -9.24
C ARG A 57 -15.92 3.01 -7.81
N LEU A 58 -16.20 2.17 -6.82
CA LEU A 58 -15.95 2.47 -5.41
C LEU A 58 -14.46 2.59 -5.12
N LEU A 59 -13.65 1.69 -5.68
CA LEU A 59 -12.20 1.70 -5.53
C LEU A 59 -11.56 2.90 -6.23
N GLU A 60 -12.02 3.27 -7.42
CA GLU A 60 -11.58 4.49 -8.12
C GLU A 60 -11.84 5.74 -7.26
N GLN A 61 -13.07 5.89 -6.74
CA GLN A 61 -13.42 7.00 -5.85
C GLN A 61 -12.60 7.01 -4.55
N ALA A 62 -12.40 5.84 -3.92
CA ALA A 62 -11.58 5.72 -2.71
C ALA A 62 -10.12 6.07 -2.99
N THR A 63 -9.59 5.70 -4.16
CA THR A 63 -8.23 6.03 -4.60
C THR A 63 -8.06 7.52 -4.79
N GLU A 64 -8.98 8.20 -5.48
CA GLU A 64 -8.95 9.66 -5.63
C GLU A 64 -8.99 10.39 -4.28
N ARG A 65 -9.80 9.90 -3.34
CA ARG A 65 -9.86 10.45 -1.97
C ARG A 65 -8.54 10.24 -1.24
N ALA A 66 -7.97 9.03 -1.29
CA ALA A 66 -6.70 8.71 -0.68
C ALA A 66 -5.57 9.58 -1.25
N GLU A 67 -5.55 9.77 -2.57
CA GLU A 67 -4.59 10.63 -3.26
C GLU A 67 -4.66 12.08 -2.77
N LYS A 68 -5.86 12.66 -2.70
CA LYS A 68 -6.08 14.02 -2.18
C LYS A 68 -5.58 14.17 -0.74
N ARG A 69 -5.72 13.12 0.08
CA ARG A 69 -5.27 13.11 1.47
C ARG A 69 -3.75 13.00 1.59
N VAL A 70 -3.13 12.03 0.90
CA VAL A 70 -1.68 11.82 0.97
C VAL A 70 -0.89 13.01 0.41
N ARG A 71 -1.41 13.71 -0.61
CA ARG A 71 -0.81 14.95 -1.12
C ARG A 71 -0.75 16.07 -0.07
N ARG A 72 -1.65 16.05 0.93
CA ARG A 72 -1.69 17.01 2.05
C ARG A 72 -0.92 16.53 3.28
N ASN A 73 -0.87 15.22 3.50
CA ASN A 73 -0.17 14.61 4.63
C ASN A 73 0.72 13.46 4.15
N TYR A 74 2.02 13.72 4.10
CA TYR A 74 3.04 12.78 3.63
C TYR A 74 3.17 11.52 4.51
N LYS A 75 2.66 11.55 5.75
CA LYS A 75 2.68 10.40 6.68
C LYS A 75 1.62 9.34 6.35
N LEU A 76 0.66 9.64 5.46
CA LEU A 76 -0.44 8.72 5.16
C LEU A 76 -0.07 7.58 4.23
N ALA A 77 1.03 7.69 3.49
CA ALA A 77 1.56 6.57 2.73
C ALA A 77 2.66 5.88 3.55
N ILE A 78 2.49 4.60 3.85
CA ILE A 78 3.45 3.81 4.62
C ILE A 78 4.19 2.91 3.65
N PRO A 79 5.52 2.82 3.76
CA PRO A 79 6.32 1.92 2.96
C PRO A 79 6.12 0.46 3.37
N GLN A 80 6.15 -0.42 2.37
CA GLN A 80 6.30 -1.86 2.52
C GLN A 80 7.44 -2.37 1.62
N PHE A 81 8.13 -3.42 2.07
CA PHE A 81 9.15 -4.09 1.27
C PHE A 81 8.50 -5.23 0.49
N TYR A 82 8.55 -5.15 -0.84
CA TYR A 82 8.00 -6.17 -1.71
C TYR A 82 9.12 -6.84 -2.50
N THR A 83 9.14 -8.18 -2.51
CA THR A 83 10.02 -8.98 -3.37
C THR A 83 9.16 -9.71 -4.39
N ASP A 84 9.41 -9.42 -5.67
CA ASP A 84 8.84 -10.14 -6.79
C ASP A 84 9.45 -11.54 -6.86
N LYS A 85 8.63 -12.59 -6.82
CA LYS A 85 9.10 -13.97 -6.75
C LYS A 85 9.62 -14.52 -8.07
N GLU A 86 9.22 -13.93 -9.19
CA GLU A 86 9.58 -14.40 -10.52
C GLU A 86 10.91 -13.78 -10.96
N THR A 87 11.06 -12.48 -10.72
CA THR A 87 12.27 -11.72 -11.08
C THR A 87 13.31 -11.69 -9.95
N ASN A 88 12.93 -12.10 -8.74
CA ASN A 88 13.73 -11.98 -7.51
C ASN A 88 14.21 -10.55 -7.21
N GLN A 89 13.51 -9.55 -7.76
CA GLN A 89 13.79 -8.14 -7.53
C GLN A 89 12.96 -7.62 -6.37
N SER A 90 13.59 -6.84 -5.50
CA SER A 90 12.90 -6.19 -4.39
C SER A 90 12.77 -4.70 -4.62
N LYS A 91 11.67 -4.12 -4.15
CA LYS A 91 11.41 -2.69 -4.21
C LYS A 91 10.52 -2.23 -3.07
N ILE A 92 10.60 -0.94 -2.79
CA ILE A 92 9.63 -0.27 -1.92
C ILE A 92 8.33 -0.08 -2.70
N GLN A 93 7.23 -0.41 -2.03
CA GLN A 93 5.88 -0.03 -2.42
C GLN A 93 5.28 0.81 -1.30
N LEU A 94 4.31 1.63 -1.64
CA LEU A 94 3.57 2.42 -0.66
C LEU A 94 2.17 1.84 -0.51
N LEU A 95 1.72 1.79 0.74
CA LEU A 95 0.35 1.47 1.12
C LEU A 95 -0.41 2.78 1.22
N LEU A 96 -1.63 2.87 0.69
CA LEU A 96 -2.51 4.02 0.85
C LEU A 96 -3.81 3.59 1.52
N PRO A 97 -4.21 4.19 2.64
CA PRO A 97 -5.46 3.86 3.30
C PRO A 97 -6.66 4.24 2.41
N LEU A 98 -7.53 3.28 2.14
CA LEU A 98 -8.75 3.44 1.35
C LEU A 98 -9.98 3.56 2.22
N CYS A 99 -10.72 4.65 2.02
CA CYS A 99 -11.96 4.96 2.72
C CYS A 99 -13.09 5.03 1.72
N PHE A 100 -14.05 4.11 1.84
CA PHE A 100 -15.14 3.96 0.88
C PHE A 100 -16.35 4.82 1.25
N ASP A 101 -16.49 5.17 2.52
CA ASP A 101 -17.53 6.06 3.02
C ASP A 101 -16.97 7.46 3.38
N ASN A 102 -17.83 8.31 3.93
CA ASN A 102 -17.48 9.67 4.36
C ASN A 102 -16.95 9.74 5.80
N THR A 103 -16.80 8.62 6.50
CA THR A 103 -16.36 8.59 7.90
C THR A 103 -14.85 8.79 8.03
N ASN A 104 -14.14 8.95 6.90
CA ASN A 104 -12.69 8.82 6.75
C ASN A 104 -12.15 7.45 7.15
N LYS A 105 -13.01 6.48 7.50
CA LYS A 105 -12.56 5.19 8.00
C LYS A 105 -11.88 4.33 6.95
N ALA A 106 -10.62 4.00 7.17
CA ALA A 106 -9.91 3.08 6.30
C ALA A 106 -10.37 1.64 6.56
N VAL A 107 -10.60 0.87 5.49
CA VAL A 107 -10.96 -0.56 5.59
C VAL A 107 -10.07 -1.46 4.72
N LEU A 108 -9.45 -0.89 3.69
CA LEU A 108 -8.44 -1.56 2.85
C LEU A 108 -7.25 -0.62 2.66
N ALA A 109 -6.11 -1.17 2.23
CA ALA A 109 -4.97 -0.41 1.77
C ALA A 109 -4.70 -0.69 0.29
N LEU A 110 -4.58 0.35 -0.53
CA LEU A 110 -4.11 0.25 -1.89
C LEU A 110 -2.59 0.12 -1.90
N VAL A 111 -2.07 -0.88 -2.59
CA VAL A 111 -0.64 -1.03 -2.85
C VAL A 111 -0.31 -0.27 -4.13
N ILE A 112 0.60 0.70 -4.05
CA ILE A 112 1.14 1.41 -5.21
C ILE A 112 2.65 1.21 -5.34
N SER A 113 3.12 1.07 -6.56
CA SER A 113 4.54 0.95 -6.88
C SER A 113 4.98 2.11 -7.77
N LYS A 114 6.07 2.78 -7.42
CA LYS A 114 6.66 3.83 -8.25
C LYS A 114 7.32 3.20 -9.47
N GLU A 115 6.83 3.54 -10.66
CA GLU A 115 7.34 3.02 -11.92
C GLU A 115 7.46 4.17 -12.92
N ASN A 116 8.68 4.41 -13.39
CA ASN A 116 9.03 5.54 -14.25
C ASN A 116 8.59 6.89 -13.66
N ASN A 117 7.51 7.48 -14.17
CA ASN A 117 7.02 8.81 -13.83
C ASN A 117 5.57 8.79 -13.30
N ALA A 118 5.18 7.68 -12.68
CA ALA A 118 3.87 7.53 -12.05
C ALA A 118 3.92 6.48 -10.93
N TYR A 119 2.89 6.48 -10.09
CA TYR A 119 2.59 5.36 -9.22
C TYR A 119 1.59 4.44 -9.90
N ILE A 120 1.86 3.13 -9.91
CA ILE A 120 0.98 2.13 -10.49
C ILE A 120 0.30 1.37 -9.34
N ALA A 121 -1.04 1.37 -9.32
CA ALA A 121 -1.81 0.52 -8.43
C ALA A 121 -1.54 -0.95 -8.74
N LYS A 122 -1.30 -1.78 -7.72
CA LYS A 122 -0.94 -3.21 -7.91
C LYS A 122 -1.99 -4.16 -7.33
N THR A 123 -2.48 -3.87 -6.13
CA THR A 123 -3.48 -4.71 -5.44
C THR A 123 -4.08 -3.95 -4.25
N VAL A 124 -5.06 -4.56 -3.59
CA VAL A 124 -5.60 -4.09 -2.31
C VAL A 124 -5.34 -5.13 -1.23
N LEU A 125 -5.04 -4.66 -0.02
CA LEU A 125 -4.78 -5.49 1.15
C LEU A 125 -5.76 -5.15 2.27
N PRO A 126 -6.27 -6.15 3.01
CA PRO A 126 -6.78 -5.97 4.36
C PRO A 126 -5.75 -5.24 5.24
N LEU A 127 -6.23 -4.41 6.17
CA LEU A 127 -5.36 -3.54 6.97
C LEU A 127 -4.39 -4.31 7.88
N ASP A 128 -4.77 -5.49 8.35
CA ASP A 128 -3.92 -6.40 9.11
C ASP A 128 -2.72 -6.89 8.27
N MET A 129 -2.94 -7.28 7.01
CA MET A 129 -1.87 -7.64 6.09
C MET A 129 -0.98 -6.44 5.78
N ALA A 130 -1.58 -5.28 5.52
CA ALA A 130 -0.85 -4.04 5.27
C ALA A 130 0.06 -3.66 6.46
N TYR A 131 -0.45 -3.82 7.69
CA TYR A 131 0.32 -3.63 8.92
C TYR A 131 1.47 -4.64 9.06
N MET A 132 1.21 -5.93 8.80
CA MET A 132 2.24 -6.96 8.82
C MET A 132 3.37 -6.73 7.81
N ASN A 133 3.05 -6.19 6.64
CA ASN A 133 4.04 -5.90 5.60
C ASN A 133 4.90 -4.68 5.93
N SER A 134 4.29 -3.65 6.53
CA SER A 134 4.95 -2.36 6.79
C SER A 134 5.82 -2.33 8.03
N ARG A 135 5.46 -3.10 9.07
CA ARG A 135 6.19 -3.13 10.36
C ARG A 135 7.68 -3.48 10.25
N ARG A 136 8.11 -4.05 9.11
CA ARG A 136 9.51 -4.38 8.81
C ARG A 136 10.35 -3.15 8.50
N ILE A 137 9.73 -2.07 8.03
CA ILE A 137 10.40 -0.83 7.62
C ILE A 137 10.13 0.28 8.63
N VAL A 138 8.87 0.46 8.99
CA VAL A 138 8.42 1.58 9.83
C VAL A 138 7.39 1.06 10.82
N THR A 139 7.29 1.71 11.98
CA THR A 139 6.12 1.57 12.84
C THR A 139 4.98 2.37 12.22
N PRO A 140 3.94 1.73 11.64
CA PRO A 140 2.81 2.47 11.08
C PRO A 140 2.15 3.30 12.19
N ASP A 141 1.76 4.53 11.86
CA ASP A 141 1.10 5.40 12.84
C ASP A 141 -0.17 4.72 13.39
N ALA A 142 -0.42 4.82 14.69
CA ALA A 142 -1.56 4.16 15.33
C ALA A 142 -2.89 4.63 14.71
N ASP A 143 -2.93 5.89 14.27
CA ASP A 143 -4.07 6.48 13.58
C ASP A 143 -4.41 5.72 12.29
N TRP A 144 -3.44 5.10 11.61
CA TRP A 144 -3.70 4.26 10.43
C TRP A 144 -4.67 3.11 10.72
N ILE A 145 -4.48 2.46 11.88
CA ILE A 145 -5.15 1.19 12.21
C ILE A 145 -6.43 1.45 13.01
N THR A 146 -6.45 2.53 13.78
CA THR A 146 -7.49 2.75 14.81
C THR A 146 -8.37 3.97 14.60
N ASN A 147 -7.89 5.05 13.94
CA ASN A 147 -8.56 6.36 13.97
C ASN A 147 -8.57 7.16 12.66
N ILE A 148 -8.23 6.55 11.52
CA ILE A 148 -8.58 7.11 10.21
C ILE A 148 -9.91 6.51 9.85
#